data_AF-A0A8S9HS08-F1
#
_entry.id   AF-A0A8S9HS08-F1
#
_cell.length_a   1.000
_cell.length_b   1.000
_cell.length_c   1.000
_cell.angle_alpha   90.00
_cell.angle_beta   90.00
_cell.angle_gamma   90.00
#
_symmetry.space_group_name_H-M   'P 1'
#
loop_
_entity.id
_entity.type
_entity.pdbx_description
1 polymer ?
#
loop_
_entity_poly.entity_id
_entity_poly.type
_entity_poly.pdbx_seq_one_letter_code
_entity_poly.pdbx_strand_id
1 'polypeptide(L)'
;MASFAKDTQVKLPRPTRVKNKTPAPLQITAEQLLRESRERQESPILPPHQNITDPTELSEYRLRRRKEFEDRIRRPGPSTQVFVNYARWEESQKDYVRARSVWERALARDYKNHALWLKYADFEMKNKFLN
;
A
#
# COMPACT_ATOMS: atom_id res chain seq x y z
N MET A 1 23.17 -45.40 -8.56
CA MET A 1 21.88 -44.69 -8.39
C MET A 1 21.68 -44.40 -6.92
N ALA A 2 21.78 -43.15 -6.49
CA ALA A 2 21.58 -42.75 -5.09
C ALA A 2 20.16 -42.21 -4.91
N SER A 3 19.35 -42.87 -4.09
CA SER A 3 18.01 -42.44 -3.72
C SER A 3 18.08 -41.46 -2.53
N PHE A 4 17.78 -40.19 -2.81
CA PHE A 4 17.48 -39.18 -1.81
C PHE A 4 15.98 -39.18 -1.52
N ALA A 5 15.59 -39.42 -0.27
CA ALA A 5 14.39 -38.87 0.32
C ALA A 5 14.45 -39.08 1.85
N LYS A 6 14.87 -38.06 2.60
CA LYS A 6 14.66 -37.99 4.05
C LYS A 6 13.67 -36.86 4.34
N ASP A 7 12.44 -37.29 4.60
CA ASP A 7 11.55 -36.81 5.66
C ASP A 7 11.39 -35.29 5.86
N THR A 8 10.48 -34.70 5.10
CA THR A 8 9.75 -33.50 5.52
C THR A 8 8.64 -33.90 6.50
N GLN A 9 9.00 -34.45 7.67
CA GLN A 9 8.01 -34.74 8.72
C GLN A 9 7.57 -33.43 9.38
N VAL A 10 6.39 -32.94 8.99
CA VAL A 10 5.66 -31.89 9.72
C VAL A 10 5.24 -32.49 11.07
N LYS A 11 5.96 -32.15 12.14
CA LYS A 11 5.56 -32.48 13.52
C LYS A 11 4.28 -31.72 13.87
N LEU A 12 3.14 -32.35 13.64
CA LEU A 12 1.86 -31.88 14.15
C LEU A 12 1.89 -31.91 15.70
N PRO A 13 1.32 -30.91 16.38
CA PRO A 13 1.23 -30.90 17.84
C PRO A 13 0.48 -32.15 18.30
N ARG A 14 0.98 -32.78 19.38
CA ARG A 14 0.38 -34.01 19.93
C ARG A 14 -1.09 -33.74 20.30
N PRO A 15 -2.03 -34.63 19.95
CA PRO A 15 -3.43 -34.45 20.30
C PRO A 15 -3.56 -34.36 21.81
N THR A 16 -4.04 -33.22 22.30
CA THR A 16 -4.28 -33.00 23.72
C THR A 16 -5.35 -33.98 24.19
N ARG A 17 -5.07 -34.74 25.26
CA ARG A 17 -6.04 -35.68 25.85
C ARG A 17 -7.30 -34.91 26.27
N VAL A 18 -8.43 -35.24 25.64
CA VAL A 18 -9.74 -34.65 25.95
C VAL A 18 -10.05 -34.91 27.42
N LYS A 19 -10.15 -33.84 28.22
CA LYS A 19 -10.38 -33.93 29.67
C LYS A 19 -11.82 -34.24 30.01
N ASN A 20 -12.78 -33.71 29.25
CA ASN A 20 -14.20 -33.92 29.45
C ASN A 20 -14.89 -34.25 28.12
N LYS A 21 -15.67 -35.34 28.10
CA LYS A 21 -16.40 -35.84 26.93
C LYS A 21 -17.92 -35.62 27.03
N THR A 22 -18.41 -34.95 28.08
CA THR A 22 -19.82 -34.55 28.15
C THR A 22 -20.13 -33.55 27.04
N PRO A 23 -21.31 -33.61 26.39
CA PRO A 23 -21.68 -32.62 25.39
C PRO A 23 -21.68 -31.22 26.02
N ALA A 24 -21.10 -30.25 25.31
CA ALA A 24 -21.14 -28.87 25.75
C ALA A 24 -22.59 -28.36 25.67
N PRO A 25 -23.10 -27.63 26.69
CA PRO A 25 -24.45 -27.11 26.67
C PRO A 25 -24.66 -26.04 25.58
N LEU A 26 -23.59 -25.36 25.17
CA LEU A 26 -23.57 -24.40 24.07
C LEU A 26 -22.48 -24.80 23.08
N GLN A 27 -22.81 -24.79 21.78
CA GLN A 27 -21.87 -25.03 20.70
C GLN A 27 -21.25 -23.71 20.24
N ILE A 28 -19.93 -23.70 20.04
CA ILE A 28 -19.24 -22.54 19.48
C ILE A 28 -19.60 -22.44 17.99
N THR A 29 -20.19 -21.33 17.57
CA THR A 29 -20.56 -21.09 16.18
C THR A 29 -19.46 -20.32 15.42
N ALA A 30 -19.48 -20.42 14.09
CA ALA A 30 -18.60 -19.61 13.26
C ALA A 30 -18.85 -18.10 13.45
N GLU A 31 -20.11 -17.69 13.66
CA GLU A 31 -20.45 -16.29 13.93
C GLU A 31 -19.81 -15.81 15.24
N GLN A 32 -19.87 -16.61 16.31
CA GLN A 32 -19.30 -16.26 17.61
C GLN A 32 -17.80 -16.03 17.51
N LEU A 33 -17.07 -16.92 16.81
CA LEU A 33 -15.63 -16.77 16.60
C LEU A 33 -15.29 -15.51 15.79
N LEU A 34 -16.04 -15.24 14.72
CA LEU A 34 -15.80 -14.06 13.87
C LEU A 34 -16.11 -12.75 14.61
N ARG A 35 -17.17 -12.72 15.41
CA ARG A 35 -17.53 -11.56 16.24
C ARG A 35 -16.49 -11.31 17.32
N GLU A 36 -16.12 -12.34 18.08
CA GLU A 36 -15.12 -12.23 19.15
C GLU A 36 -13.74 -11.84 18.59
N SER A 37 -13.35 -12.40 17.45
CA SER A 37 -12.09 -12.02 16.78
C SER A 37 -12.06 -10.55 16.40
N ARG A 38 -13.18 -10.01 15.91
CA ARG A 38 -13.29 -8.59 15.54
C ARG A 38 -13.29 -7.68 16.76
N GLU A 39 -13.98 -8.07 17.83
CA GLU A 39 -14.04 -7.30 19.09
C GLU A 39 -12.69 -7.27 19.82
N ARG A 40 -11.94 -8.38 19.78
CA ARG A 40 -10.60 -8.48 20.36
C ARG A 40 -9.49 -7.93 19.47
N GLN A 41 -9.81 -7.53 18.24
CA GLN A 41 -8.80 -6.97 17.34
C GLN A 41 -8.30 -5.65 17.91
N GLU A 42 -7.06 -5.63 18.39
CA GLU A 42 -6.41 -4.42 18.85
C GLU A 42 -6.39 -3.38 17.72
N SER A 43 -6.59 -2.11 18.09
CA SER A 43 -6.49 -1.02 17.12
C SER A 43 -5.10 -1.02 16.51
N PRO A 44 -4.98 -0.83 15.18
CA PRO A 44 -3.67 -0.73 14.55
C PRO A 44 -2.88 0.43 15.17
N ILE A 45 -1.61 0.18 15.51
CA ILE A 45 -0.72 1.22 16.03
C ILE A 45 -0.52 2.26 14.93
N LEU A 46 -1.11 3.44 15.12
CA LEU A 46 -0.95 4.55 14.18
C LEU A 46 0.40 5.24 14.43
N PRO A 47 1.14 5.62 13.38
CA PRO A 47 2.34 6.42 13.55
C PRO A 47 2.00 7.78 14.20
N PRO A 48 2.91 8.36 15.01
CA PRO A 48 2.67 9.65 15.65
C PRO A 48 2.54 10.77 14.61
N HIS A 49 1.72 11.78 14.93
CA HIS A 49 1.58 12.96 14.08
C HIS A 49 2.86 13.81 14.13
N GLN A 50 3.54 13.96 12.98
CA GLN A 50 4.77 14.73 12.85
C GLN A 50 4.48 16.07 12.17
N ASN A 51 4.74 17.18 12.87
CA ASN A 51 4.65 18.53 12.30
C ASN A 51 6.00 18.93 11.70
N ILE A 52 6.00 19.47 10.49
CA ILE A 52 7.20 19.96 9.80
C ILE A 52 7.35 21.44 10.15
N THR A 53 8.44 21.83 10.80
CA THR A 53 8.63 23.20 11.28
C THR A 53 9.70 23.93 10.48
N ASP A 54 10.78 23.25 10.12
CA ASP A 54 11.95 23.85 9.46
C ASP A 54 11.99 23.58 7.94
N PRO A 55 12.48 24.51 7.10
CA PRO A 55 12.74 24.25 5.67
C PRO A 55 13.64 23.04 5.40
N THR A 56 14.60 22.73 6.28
CA THR A 56 15.47 21.55 6.14
C THR A 56 14.65 20.27 6.32
N GLU A 57 13.84 20.20 7.37
CA GLU A 57 12.91 19.08 7.63
C GLU A 57 11.94 18.89 6.45
N LEU A 58 11.46 19.99 5.87
CA LEU A 58 10.57 19.95 4.71
C LEU A 58 11.28 19.35 3.49
N SER A 59 12.56 19.67 3.28
CA SER A 59 13.36 19.09 2.20
C SER A 59 13.61 17.59 2.39
N GLU A 60 13.88 17.15 3.63
CA GLU A 60 14.05 15.74 3.97
C GLU A 60 12.75 14.97 3.80
N TYR A 61 11.62 15.54 4.23
CA TYR A 61 10.29 15.00 4.00
C TYR A 61 10.02 14.81 2.50
N ARG A 62 10.30 15.83 1.68
CA ARG A 62 10.16 15.75 0.22
C ARG A 62 11.02 14.65 -0.37
N LEU A 63 12.28 14.55 0.03
CA LEU A 63 13.21 13.52 -0.45
C LEU A 63 12.70 12.12 -0.11
N ARG A 64 12.29 11.91 1.14
CA ARG A 64 11.76 10.62 1.62
C ARG A 64 10.48 10.24 0.86
N ARG A 65 9.52 11.17 0.73
CA ARG A 65 8.28 10.92 0.00
C ARG A 65 8.52 10.62 -1.48
N ARG A 66 9.40 11.36 -2.15
CA ARG A 66 9.78 11.08 -3.55
C ARG A 66 10.37 9.69 -3.69
N LYS A 67 11.28 9.31 -2.79
CA LYS A 67 11.87 7.97 -2.78
C LYS A 67 10.80 6.89 -2.64
N GLU A 68 9.81 7.05 -1.74
CA GLU A 68 8.70 6.11 -1.59
C GLU A 68 7.89 5.94 -2.90
N PHE A 69 7.65 7.02 -3.65
CA PHE A 69 6.97 6.95 -4.94
C PHE A 69 7.84 6.30 -6.03
N GLU A 70 9.10 6.69 -6.15
CA GLU A 70 10.02 6.12 -7.13
C GLU A 70 10.29 4.64 -6.86
N ASP A 71 10.40 4.21 -5.60
CA ASP A 71 10.53 2.81 -5.22
C ASP A 71 9.29 1.99 -5.63
N ARG A 72 8.09 2.59 -5.56
CA ARG A 72 6.86 1.96 -6.08
C ARG A 72 6.85 1.88 -7.61
N ILE A 73 7.36 2.90 -8.29
CA ILE A 73 7.46 2.94 -9.76
C ILE A 73 8.53 1.97 -10.28
N ARG A 74 9.61 1.77 -9.53
CA ARG A 74 10.73 0.89 -9.88
C ARG A 74 10.35 -0.59 -9.87
N ARG A 75 9.32 -0.98 -9.10
CA ARG A 75 8.80 -2.36 -9.12
C ARG A 75 8.25 -2.70 -10.52
N PRO A 76 8.28 -3.96 -10.96
CA PRO A 76 7.64 -4.33 -12.21
C PRO A 76 6.12 -4.09 -12.12
N GLY A 77 5.56 -3.43 -13.15
CA GLY A 77 4.12 -3.18 -13.26
C GLY A 77 3.51 -2.22 -12.22
N PRO A 78 4.04 -1.00 -11.95
CA PRO A 78 3.33 -0.03 -11.15
C PRO A 78 1.96 0.27 -11.75
N SER A 79 0.96 0.31 -10.87
CA SER A 79 -0.36 0.82 -11.23
C SER A 79 -0.24 2.27 -11.71
N THR A 80 -0.99 2.62 -12.74
CA THR A 80 -1.18 4.00 -13.22
C THR A 80 -1.57 4.95 -12.08
N GLN A 81 -2.25 4.43 -11.05
CA GLN A 81 -2.62 5.21 -9.87
C GLN A 81 -1.42 5.70 -9.05
N VAL A 82 -0.28 4.99 -9.08
CA VAL A 82 0.95 5.43 -8.41
C VAL A 82 1.45 6.74 -9.03
N PHE A 83 1.45 6.83 -10.37
CA PHE A 83 1.83 8.05 -11.08
C PHE A 83 0.86 9.19 -10.80
N VAL A 84 -0.45 8.93 -10.84
CA VAL A 84 -1.48 9.93 -10.55
C VAL A 84 -1.32 10.49 -9.12
N ASN A 85 -1.12 9.61 -8.14
CA ASN A 85 -0.92 10.02 -6.75
C ASN A 85 0.39 10.80 -6.57
N TYR A 86 1.45 10.41 -7.28
CA TYR A 86 2.74 11.10 -7.23
C TYR A 86 2.64 12.51 -7.84
N ALA A 87 2.00 12.64 -9.01
CA ALA A 87 1.81 13.93 -9.67
C ALA A 87 0.94 14.88 -8.83
N ARG A 88 -0.14 14.38 -8.22
CA ARG A 88 -0.97 15.16 -7.28
C ARG A 88 -0.20 15.59 -6.03
N TRP A 89 0.73 14.76 -5.56
CA TRP A 89 1.59 15.13 -4.44
C TRP A 89 2.58 16.23 -4.82
N GLU A 90 3.24 16.15 -5.99
CA GLU A 90 4.10 17.22 -6.50
C GLU A 90 3.32 18.53 -6.74
N GLU A 91 2.07 18.44 -7.21
CA GLU A 91 1.15 19.58 -7.31
C GLU A 91 0.91 20.22 -5.93
N SER A 92 0.68 19.43 -4.88
CA SER A 92 0.53 19.94 -3.51
C SER A 92 1.81 20.62 -2.98
N GLN A 93 2.98 20.23 -3.49
CA GLN A 93 4.27 20.86 -3.17
C GLN A 93 4.56 22.10 -4.02
N LYS A 94 3.67 22.46 -4.96
CA LYS A 94 3.80 23.53 -5.95
C LYS A 94 5.00 23.35 -6.91
N ASP A 95 5.45 22.12 -7.10
CA ASP A 95 6.55 21.77 -8.03
C ASP A 95 5.94 21.25 -9.36
N TYR A 96 5.43 22.19 -10.17
CA TYR A 96 4.69 21.87 -11.39
C TYR A 96 5.58 21.25 -12.49
N VAL A 97 6.84 21.65 -12.56
CA VAL A 97 7.80 21.11 -13.53
C VAL A 97 8.02 19.62 -13.28
N ARG A 98 8.18 19.22 -12.02
CA ARG A 98 8.27 17.79 -11.68
C ARG A 98 6.95 17.07 -11.91
N ALA A 99 5.82 17.65 -11.53
CA ALA A 99 4.51 17.05 -11.77
C ALA A 99 4.31 16.71 -13.27
N ARG A 100 4.69 17.60 -14.19
CA ARG A 100 4.68 17.35 -15.64
C ARG A 100 5.54 16.16 -16.04
N SER A 101 6.78 16.10 -15.58
CA SER A 101 7.67 14.97 -15.91
C SER A 101 7.11 13.62 -15.42
N VAL A 102 6.39 13.61 -14.30
CA VAL A 102 5.70 12.41 -13.81
C VAL A 102 4.52 12.04 -14.71
N TRP A 103 3.72 13.02 -15.16
CA TRP A 103 2.64 12.79 -16.11
C TRP A 103 3.14 12.27 -17.46
N GLU A 104 4.20 12.86 -18.00
CA GLU A 104 4.84 12.43 -19.25
C GLU A 104 5.38 11.00 -19.14
N ARG A 105 6.03 10.65 -18.02
CA ARG A 105 6.47 9.27 -17.76
C ARG A 105 5.29 8.29 -17.67
N ALA A 106 4.17 8.72 -17.10
CA ALA A 106 2.96 7.90 -17.01
C ALA A 106 2.36 7.66 -18.41
N LEU A 107 2.31 8.70 -19.24
CA LEU A 107 1.84 8.64 -20.63
C LEU A 107 2.76 7.81 -21.53
N ALA A 108 4.08 7.94 -21.38
CA ALA A 108 5.05 7.12 -22.11
C ALA A 108 4.86 5.62 -21.85
N ARG A 109 4.33 5.25 -20.68
CA ARG A 109 4.04 3.87 -20.31
C ARG A 109 2.68 3.38 -20.83
N ASP A 110 1.62 4.19 -20.68
CA ASP A 110 0.25 3.80 -21.01
C ASP A 110 -0.48 4.94 -21.75
N TYR A 111 -0.04 5.23 -22.97
CA TYR A 111 -0.60 6.30 -23.81
C TYR A 111 -2.02 6.01 -24.28
N LYS A 112 -2.45 4.73 -24.28
CA LYS A 112 -3.79 4.31 -24.72
C LYS A 112 -4.88 4.64 -23.70
N ASN A 113 -4.49 4.93 -22.47
CA ASN A 113 -5.41 5.24 -21.40
C ASN A 113 -5.85 6.70 -21.46
N HIS A 114 -7.00 6.94 -22.10
CA HIS A 114 -7.63 8.26 -22.21
C HIS A 114 -7.87 8.95 -20.85
N ALA A 115 -8.12 8.19 -19.78
CA ALA A 115 -8.33 8.76 -18.45
C ALA A 115 -7.06 9.44 -17.89
N LEU A 116 -5.88 9.04 -18.35
CA LEU A 116 -4.62 9.66 -17.97
C LEU A 116 -4.46 11.04 -18.62
N TRP A 117 -4.80 11.14 -19.91
CA TRP A 117 -4.83 12.40 -20.65
C TRP A 117 -5.81 13.40 -20.04
N LEU A 118 -7.02 12.96 -19.68
CA LEU A 118 -8.01 13.83 -19.02
C LEU A 118 -7.48 14.39 -17.70
N LYS A 119 -6.87 13.54 -16.87
CA LYS A 119 -6.29 13.99 -15.58
C LYS A 119 -5.11 14.94 -15.77
N TYR A 120 -4.31 14.75 -16.83
CA TYR A 120 -3.20 15.64 -17.14
C TYR A 120 -3.70 17.01 -17.64
N ALA A 121 -4.70 17.02 -18.52
CA ALA A 121 -5.35 18.26 -18.95
C ALA A 121 -5.99 19.01 -17.79
N ASP A 122 -6.71 18.31 -16.89
CA ASP A 122 -7.27 18.89 -15.67
C ASP A 122 -6.20 19.53 -14.78
N PHE A 123 -5.02 18.91 -14.69
CA PHE A 123 -3.88 19.44 -13.94
C PHE A 123 -3.35 20.75 -14.56
N GLU A 124 -3.15 20.81 -15.87
CA GLU A 124 -2.68 22.04 -16.53
C GLU A 124 -3.71 23.17 -16.45
N MET A 125 -5.00 22.86 -16.63
CA MET A 125 -6.10 23.82 -16.55
C MET A 125 -6.23 24.44 -15.15
N LYS A 126 -6.14 23.63 -14.09
CA LYS A 126 -6.22 24.11 -12.70
C LYS A 126 -5.10 25.08 -12.34
N ASN A 127 -3.91 24.81 -12.86
CA ASN A 127 -2.73 25.59 -12.58
C ASN A 127 -2.58 26.78 -13.56
N LYS A 128 -3.57 26.99 -14.45
CA LYS A 128 -3.63 28.06 -15.46
C LYS A 128 -2.43 28.10 -16.41
N PHE A 129 -1.72 26.98 -16.53
CA PHE A 129 -0.64 26.84 -17.47
C PHE A 129 -1.21 26.29 -18.78
N LEU A 130 -1.77 27.20 -19.58
CA LEU A 130 -2.05 26.90 -20.98
C LEU A 130 -0.76 27.19 -21.74
N ASN A 131 -0.10 26.14 -22.24
CA ASN A 131 0.96 26.27 -23.24
C ASN A 131 0.37 26.75 -24.57
#